data_AF-A0A3C1FY49-F1
#
_entry.id   AF-A0A3C1FY49-F1
#
_cell.length_a   1.000
_cell.length_b   1.000
_cell.length_c   1.000
_cell.angle_alpha   90.00
_cell.angle_beta   90.00
_cell.angle_gamma   90.00
#
_symmetry.space_group_name_H-M   'P 1'
#
loop_
_entity.id
_entity.type
_entity.pdbx_description
1 polymer ?
#
loop_
_entity_poly.entity_id
_entity_poly.type
_entity_poly.pdbx_seq_one_letter_code
_entity_poly.pdbx_strand_id
1 'polypeptide(L)'
;MALSGYGSLFGKAERTLFAKLLGGEKLAALKREFLPKFGITARQLNGMAAELTGKIASIRERQAGLIKKAEQRIARAKKVLRKIANPAKGHRNNAG
;
A
#
# COMPACT_ATOMS: atom_id res chain seq x y z
N MET A 1 18.66 -13.90 -23.70
CA MET A 1 17.92 -14.88 -22.86
C MET A 1 18.33 -14.90 -21.38
N ALA A 2 19.59 -14.65 -21.02
CA ALA A 2 20.01 -14.66 -19.60
C ALA A 2 19.34 -13.57 -18.73
N LEU A 3 19.16 -12.36 -19.28
CA LEU A 3 18.58 -11.23 -18.53
C LEU A 3 17.10 -11.43 -18.19
N SER A 4 16.31 -11.98 -19.12
CA SER A 4 14.89 -12.27 -18.89
C SER A 4 14.68 -13.39 -17.87
N GLY A 5 15.55 -14.40 -17.87
CA GLY A 5 15.55 -15.46 -16.86
C GLY A 5 15.86 -14.92 -15.45
N TYR A 6 16.90 -14.08 -15.34
CA TYR A 6 17.24 -13.41 -14.09
C TYR A 6 16.08 -12.53 -13.59
N GLY A 7 15.48 -11.71 -14.46
CA GLY A 7 14.36 -10.84 -14.09
C GLY A 7 13.15 -11.61 -13.56
N SER A 8 12.81 -12.76 -14.17
CA SER A 8 11.72 -13.61 -13.68
C SER A 8 12.02 -14.20 -12.30
N LEU A 9 13.24 -14.69 -12.07
CA LEU A 9 13.66 -15.24 -10.78
C LEU A 9 13.69 -14.16 -9.69
N PHE A 10 14.25 -12.99 -10.01
CA PHE A 10 14.34 -11.86 -9.11
C PHE A 10 12.94 -11.34 -8.73
N GLY A 11 12.04 -11.19 -9.71
CA GLY A 11 10.66 -10.78 -9.44
C GLY A 11 9.88 -11.81 -8.59
N LYS A 12 10.15 -13.11 -8.75
CA LYS A 12 9.57 -14.15 -7.87
C LYS A 12 10.13 -14.04 -6.46
N ALA A 13 11.43 -13.82 -6.30
CA ALA A 13 12.07 -13.62 -5.01
C ALA A 13 11.51 -12.39 -4.29
N GLU A 14 11.40 -11.25 -4.98
CA GLU A 14 10.86 -10.00 -4.42
C GLU A 14 9.42 -10.16 -3.93
N ARG A 15 8.52 -10.76 -4.73
CA ARG A 15 7.12 -11.01 -4.31
C ARG A 15 7.01 -11.97 -3.13
N THR A 16 7.85 -13.01 -3.10
CA THR A 16 7.89 -13.96 -1.98
C THR A 16 8.39 -13.27 -0.71
N LEU A 17 9.43 -12.44 -0.83
CA LEU A 17 9.98 -11.67 0.27
C LEU A 17 8.93 -10.70 0.83
N PHE A 18 8.21 -10.00 -0.04
CA PHE A 18 7.12 -9.11 0.33
C PHE A 18 6.05 -9.82 1.16
N ALA A 19 5.56 -10.98 0.70
CA ALA A 19 4.55 -11.74 1.43
C ALA A 19 5.03 -12.15 2.83
N LYS A 20 6.28 -12.63 2.96
CA LYS A 20 6.87 -13.05 4.23
C LYS A 20 7.13 -11.88 5.18
N LEU A 21 7.59 -10.74 4.66
CA LEU A 21 7.74 -9.49 5.45
C LEU A 21 6.39 -8.99 5.98
N LEU A 22 5.33 -9.05 5.17
CA LEU A 22 3.98 -8.73 5.63
C LEU A 22 3.46 -9.70 6.69
N GLY A 23 3.87 -10.98 6.61
CA GLY A 23 3.61 -11.99 7.64
C GLY A 23 4.40 -11.79 8.94
N GLY A 24 5.29 -10.80 9.02
CA GLY A 24 6.08 -10.50 10.23
C GLY A 24 7.36 -11.34 10.37
N GLU A 25 7.76 -12.08 9.35
CA GLU A 25 9.00 -12.86 9.39
C GLU A 25 10.23 -11.93 9.43
N LYS A 26 11.22 -12.29 10.27
CA LYS A 26 12.45 -11.50 10.42
C LYS A 26 13.39 -11.74 9.24
N LEU A 27 13.92 -10.65 8.65
CA LEU A 27 14.87 -10.71 7.53
C LEU A 27 16.08 -11.63 7.77
N ALA A 28 16.55 -11.73 9.01
CA ALA A 28 17.65 -12.63 9.38
C ALA A 28 17.32 -14.12 9.14
N ALA A 29 16.08 -14.54 9.41
CA ALA A 29 15.62 -15.90 9.12
C ALA A 29 15.44 -16.09 7.60
N LEU A 30 14.87 -15.09 6.93
CA LEU A 30 14.64 -15.10 5.49
C LEU A 30 15.94 -15.20 4.68
N LYS A 31 17.04 -14.61 5.16
CA LYS A 31 18.36 -14.74 4.54
C LYS A 31 18.77 -16.20 4.33
N ARG A 32 18.57 -17.05 5.34
CA ARG A 32 18.99 -18.46 5.26
C ARG A 32 18.16 -19.26 4.25
N GLU A 33 16.88 -18.94 4.12
CA GLU A 33 15.99 -19.58 3.14
C GLU A 33 16.26 -19.06 1.71
N PHE A 34 16.36 -17.74 1.54
CA PHE A 34 16.29 -17.12 0.22
C PHE A 34 17.56 -17.26 -0.61
N LEU A 35 18.73 -17.21 0.02
CA LEU A 35 20.02 -17.32 -0.65
C LEU A 35 20.12 -18.62 -1.48
N PRO A 36 19.96 -19.82 -0.88
CA PRO A 36 20.00 -21.06 -1.65
C PRO A 36 18.77 -21.27 -2.54
N LYS A 37 17.57 -20.87 -2.08
CA LYS A 37 16.31 -21.11 -2.82
C LYS A 37 16.24 -20.37 -4.15
N PHE A 38 16.73 -19.12 -4.18
CA PHE A 38 16.68 -18.27 -5.37
C PHE A 38 18.04 -18.04 -6.01
N GLY A 39 19.12 -18.62 -5.47
CA GLY A 39 20.48 -18.43 -5.98
C GLY A 39 20.93 -16.96 -5.97
N ILE A 40 20.43 -16.17 -5.01
CA ILE A 40 20.74 -14.73 -4.90
C ILE A 40 21.75 -14.47 -3.80
N THR A 41 22.47 -13.35 -3.92
CA THR A 41 23.40 -12.90 -2.89
C THR A 41 22.69 -12.20 -1.74
N ALA A 42 23.34 -12.17 -0.57
CA ALA A 42 22.89 -11.36 0.56
C ALA A 42 22.73 -9.88 0.21
N ARG A 43 23.56 -9.34 -0.69
CA ARG A 43 23.47 -7.94 -1.13
C ARG A 43 22.19 -7.69 -1.93
N GLN A 44 21.87 -8.56 -2.89
CA GLN A 44 20.62 -8.49 -3.65
C GLN A 44 19.40 -8.60 -2.73
N LEU A 45 19.44 -9.52 -1.76
CA LEU A 45 18.36 -9.67 -0.80
C LEU A 45 18.19 -8.43 0.10
N ASN A 46 19.28 -7.86 0.61
CA ASN A 46 19.22 -6.64 1.41
C ASN A 46 18.66 -5.46 0.60
N GLY A 47 19.03 -5.34 -0.68
CA GLY A 47 18.49 -4.31 -1.58
C GLY A 47 16.97 -4.44 -1.73
N MET A 48 16.48 -5.65 -2.07
CA MET A 48 15.04 -5.91 -2.15
C MET A 48 14.33 -5.62 -0.82
N ALA A 49 14.91 -6.05 0.30
CA ALA A 49 14.32 -5.84 1.61
C ALA A 49 14.21 -4.35 1.97
N ALA A 50 15.24 -3.56 1.71
CA ALA A 50 15.23 -2.12 1.95
C ALA A 50 14.16 -1.42 1.09
N GLU A 51 14.11 -1.75 -0.21
CA GLU A 51 13.14 -1.18 -1.14
C GLU A 51 11.70 -1.53 -0.74
N LEU A 52 11.43 -2.80 -0.44
CA LEU A 52 10.11 -3.26 0.01
C LEU A 52 9.70 -2.62 1.33
N THR A 53 10.62 -2.52 2.30
CA THR A 53 10.33 -1.90 3.59
C THR A 53 9.97 -0.43 3.43
N GLY A 54 10.70 0.31 2.58
CA GLY A 54 10.39 1.70 2.25
C GLY A 54 9.01 1.85 1.58
N LYS A 55 8.70 1.00 0.59
CA LYS A 55 7.38 0.99 -0.07
C LYS A 55 6.24 0.69 0.92
N ILE A 56 6.42 -0.30 1.80
CA ILE A 56 5.43 -0.67 2.83
C ILE A 56 5.21 0.50 3.80
N ALA A 57 6.28 1.11 4.30
CA ALA A 57 6.20 2.25 5.20
C ALA A 57 5.44 3.42 4.55
N SER A 58 5.81 3.79 3.32
CA SER A 58 5.16 4.86 2.58
C SER A 58 3.65 4.65 2.40
N ILE A 59 3.23 3.42 2.06
CA ILE A 59 1.80 3.10 1.91
C ILE A 59 1.08 3.18 3.26
N ARG A 60 1.69 2.66 4.33
CA ARG A 60 1.10 2.69 5.68
C ARG A 60 0.91 4.12 6.18
N GLU A 61 1.90 4.97 6.01
CA GLU A 61 1.80 6.40 6.34
C GLU A 61 0.71 7.09 5.52
N ARG A 62 0.60 6.77 4.23
CA ARG A 62 -0.39 7.36 3.34
C ARG A 62 -1.82 6.89 3.63
N GLN A 63 -2.00 5.67 4.12
CA GLN A 63 -3.29 5.01 4.29
C GLN A 63 -4.23 5.81 5.20
N ALA A 64 -3.75 6.29 6.35
CA ALA A 64 -4.57 7.08 7.28
C ALA A 64 -5.13 8.36 6.63
N GLY A 65 -4.29 9.06 5.85
CA GLY A 65 -4.72 10.25 5.11
C GLY A 65 -5.74 9.94 4.03
N LEU A 66 -5.62 8.81 3.34
CA LEU A 66 -6.58 8.37 2.33
C LEU A 66 -7.94 8.04 2.94
N ILE A 67 -7.96 7.34 4.08
CA ILE A 67 -9.18 7.02 4.83
C ILE A 67 -9.89 8.32 5.23
N LYS A 68 -9.18 9.25 5.89
CA LYS A 68 -9.73 10.55 6.30
C LYS A 68 -10.31 11.33 5.12
N LYS A 69 -9.60 11.34 3.98
CA LYS A 69 -10.09 12.01 2.76
C LYS A 69 -11.36 11.35 2.21
N ALA A 70 -11.46 10.02 2.26
CA ALA A 70 -12.65 9.29 1.84
C ALA A 70 -13.84 9.60 2.75
N GLU A 71 -13.66 9.57 4.07
CA GLU A 71 -14.69 9.93 5.05
C GLU A 71 -15.22 11.35 4.85
N GLN A 72 -14.32 12.32 4.63
CA GLN A 72 -14.72 13.70 4.33
C GLN A 72 -15.56 13.80 3.05
N ARG A 73 -15.20 13.05 2.00
CA ARG A 73 -15.99 13.00 0.75
C ARG A 73 -17.37 12.41 0.99
N ILE A 74 -17.47 11.32 1.76
CA ILE A 74 -18.75 10.70 2.13
C ILE A 74 -19.61 11.69 2.93
N ALA A 75 -19.04 12.39 3.92
CA ALA A 75 -19.76 13.36 4.72
C ALA A 75 -20.32 14.52 3.87
N ARG A 76 -19.52 15.03 2.93
CA ARG A 76 -19.95 16.07 1.98
C ARG A 76 -21.08 15.57 1.09
N ALA A 77 -20.96 14.38 0.51
CA ALA A 77 -22.00 13.78 -0.33
C ALA A 77 -23.32 13.61 0.44
N LYS A 78 -23.27 13.11 1.69
CA LYS A 78 -24.44 13.01 2.56
C LYS A 78 -25.10 14.36 2.82
N LYS A 79 -24.31 15.42 3.02
CA LYS A 79 -24.84 16.79 3.22
C LYS A 79 -25.54 17.31 1.95
N VAL A 80 -24.98 17.04 0.77
CA VAL A 80 -25.60 17.41 -0.51
C VAL A 80 -26.92 16.66 -0.72
N LEU A 81 -26.93 15.35 -0.51
CA LEU A 81 -28.15 14.54 -0.62
C LEU A 81 -29.26 15.04 0.31
N ARG A 82 -28.94 15.39 1.56
CA ARG A 82 -29.91 15.99 2.50
C ARG A 82 -30.49 17.32 2.00
N LYS A 83 -29.70 18.16 1.33
CA LYS A 83 -30.19 19.41 0.75
C LYS A 83 -31.13 19.16 -0.42
N ILE A 84 -30.79 18.22 -1.30
CA ILE A 84 -31.63 17.86 -2.46
C ILE A 84 -32.93 17.21 -2.00
N ALA A 85 -32.88 16.32 -1.00
CA ALA A 85 -34.05 15.63 -0.46
C ALA A 85 -35.00 16.55 0.35
N ASN A 86 -34.53 17.73 0.79
CA ASN A 86 -35.35 18.69 1.54
C ASN A 86 -35.18 20.12 1.01
N PRO A 87 -35.67 20.41 -0.21
CA PRO A 87 -35.45 21.71 -0.87
C PRO A 87 -36.09 22.88 -0.14
N ALA A 88 -37.15 22.64 0.66
CA ALA A 88 -37.88 23.67 1.42
C ALA A 88 -37.04 24.37 2.51
N LYS A 89 -35.94 23.76 2.97
CA LYS A 89 -35.04 24.36 3.98
C LYS A 89 -33.94 25.24 3.38
N GLY A 90 -33.72 25.19 2.06
CA GLY A 90 -32.71 25.99 1.36
C GLY A 90 -33.14 27.42 1.06
N HIS A 91 -34.45 27.66 0.88
CA HIS A 91 -34.99 28.97 0.50
C HIS A 91 -35.29 29.92 1.66
N ARG A 92 -35.42 29.41 2.90
CA ARG A 92 -35.82 30.22 4.07
C ARG A 92 -34.72 31.09 4.68
N ASN A 93 -33.47 31.00 4.21
CA ASN A 93 -32.35 31.75 4.78
C ASN A 93 -31.99 33.05 4.03
N ASN A 94 -32.74 33.42 2.98
CA ASN A 94 -32.49 34.63 2.17
C ASN A 94 -33.65 35.64 2.20
N ALA A 95 -34.58 35.53 3.14
CA ALA A 95 -35.64 36.51 3.37
C ALA A 95 -35.68 36.84 4.86
N GLY A 96 -34.88 37.83 5.27
CA GLY A 96 -34.74 38.32 6.64
C GLY A 96 -33.64 39.34 6.70
#